data_AF-B1ZDI7-F1
#
_entry.id   AF-B1ZDI7-F1
#
_cell.length_a   1.000
_cell.length_b   1.000
_cell.length_c   1.000
_cell.angle_alpha   90.00
_cell.angle_beta   90.00
_cell.angle_gamma   90.00
#
_symmetry.space_group_name_H-M   'P 1'
#
loop_
_entity.id
_entity.type
_entity.pdbx_description
1 polymer ?
#
loop_
_entity_poly.entity_id
_entity_poly.type
_entity_poly.pdbx_seq_one_letter_code
_entity_poly.pdbx_strand_id
1 'polypeptide(L)'
;MSATVLPFRFARRLPQIRKTAAYMATVPVNHAEGHLREQLRRLEEGLRKKGVAEPLISSEVASYEGAIRAHLWRLLISEGGAA
;
A
#
# COMPACT_ATOMS: atom_id res chain seq x y z
N MET A 1 -4.49 30.32 13.19
CA MET A 1 -4.33 29.82 11.80
C MET A 1 -4.36 28.30 11.84
N SER A 2 -5.40 27.65 11.32
CA SER A 2 -5.44 26.19 11.17
C SER A 2 -5.02 25.83 9.75
N ALA A 3 -3.88 25.16 9.60
CA ALA A 3 -3.52 24.54 8.34
C ALA A 3 -4.29 23.21 8.23
N THR A 4 -5.18 23.09 7.25
CA THR A 4 -5.84 21.81 6.94
C THR A 4 -4.82 20.90 6.26
N VAL A 5 -4.34 19.89 6.99
CA VAL A 5 -3.54 18.81 6.39
C VAL A 5 -4.42 18.08 5.39
N LEU A 6 -4.15 18.27 4.10
CA LEU A 6 -4.78 17.48 3.06
C LEU A 6 -4.26 16.04 3.16
N PRO A 7 -5.14 15.02 3.25
CA PRO A 7 -4.70 13.63 3.25
C PRO A 7 -3.85 13.36 2.01
N PHE A 8 -2.58 13.01 2.23
CA PHE A 8 -1.69 12.49 1.20
C PHE A 8 -2.19 11.11 0.83
N ARG A 9 -3.20 11.02 -0.03
CA ARG A 9 -3.84 9.74 -0.39
C ARG A 9 -2.83 8.82 -1.05
N PHE A 10 -2.14 7.98 -0.28
CA PHE A 10 -1.13 7.06 -0.79
C PHE A 10 -1.75 6.06 -1.77
N ALA A 11 -3.03 5.75 -1.58
CA ALA A 11 -3.87 5.00 -2.51
C ALA A 11 -3.98 5.61 -3.91
N ARG A 12 -3.62 6.89 -4.12
CA ARG A 12 -3.57 7.52 -5.45
C ARG A 12 -2.20 7.38 -6.13
N ARG A 13 -1.18 6.85 -5.46
CA ARG A 13 0.16 6.64 -6.03
C ARG A 13 0.20 5.38 -6.89
N LEU A 14 -0.60 5.36 -7.95
CA LEU A 14 -0.79 4.21 -8.83
C LEU A 14 0.52 3.57 -9.34
N PRO A 15 1.57 4.32 -9.73
CA PRO A 15 2.81 3.69 -10.18
C PRO A 15 3.46 2.83 -9.10
N GLN A 16 3.49 3.31 -7.86
CA GLN A 16 4.07 2.58 -6.73
C GLN A 16 3.24 1.35 -6.39
N ILE A 17 1.91 1.51 -6.34
CA ILE A 17 0.96 0.43 -6.06
C ILE A 17 1.13 -0.71 -7.08
N ARG A 18 1.16 -0.37 -8.37
CA ARG A 18 1.36 -1.34 -9.46
C ARG A 18 2.71 -2.04 -9.34
N LYS A 19 3.78 -1.30 -9.06
CA LYS A 19 5.12 -1.86 -8.88
C LYS A 19 5.18 -2.86 -7.73
N THR A 20 4.60 -2.52 -6.58
CA THR A 20 4.55 -3.43 -5.42
C THR A 20 3.69 -4.66 -5.71
N ALA A 21 2.52 -4.49 -6.32
CA ALA A 21 1.66 -5.61 -6.69
C ALA A 21 2.33 -6.56 -7.71
N ALA A 22 3.00 -6.01 -8.73
CA ALA A 22 3.74 -6.81 -9.71
C ALA A 22 4.89 -7.58 -9.05
N TYR A 23 5.66 -6.95 -8.17
CA TYR A 23 6.71 -7.65 -7.41
C TYR A 23 6.12 -8.78 -6.55
N MET A 24 5.03 -8.52 -5.84
CA MET A 24 4.36 -9.53 -5.00
C MET A 24 3.85 -10.73 -5.82
N ALA A 25 3.43 -10.53 -7.07
CA ALA A 25 3.01 -11.62 -7.96
C ALA A 25 4.18 -12.54 -8.38
N THR A 26 5.42 -12.02 -8.41
CA THR A 26 6.61 -12.77 -8.86
C THR A 26 7.33 -13.56 -7.78
N VAL A 27 6.96 -13.42 -6.50
CA VAL A 27 7.69 -14.01 -5.37
C VAL A 27 6.79 -14.91 -4.53
N PRO A 28 7.34 -15.86 -3.75
CA PRO A 28 6.54 -16.71 -2.88
C PRO A 28 5.70 -15.89 -1.90
N VAL A 29 4.47 -16.36 -1.61
CA VAL A 29 3.46 -15.66 -0.80
C VAL A 29 4.02 -15.15 0.53
N ASN A 30 4.80 -15.97 1.25
CA ASN A 30 5.39 -15.59 2.54
C ASN A 30 6.34 -14.38 2.40
N HIS A 31 7.13 -14.33 1.33
CA HIS A 31 8.01 -13.21 1.03
C HIS A 31 7.24 -11.97 0.58
N ALA A 32 6.20 -12.14 -0.24
CA ALA A 32 5.33 -11.07 -0.70
C ALA A 32 4.64 -10.36 0.48
N GLU A 33 4.02 -11.13 1.38
CA GLU A 33 3.31 -10.61 2.56
C GLU A 33 4.29 -10.01 3.58
N GLY A 34 5.49 -10.58 3.72
CA GLY A 34 6.56 -9.97 4.52
C GLY A 34 7.01 -8.62 3.97
N HIS A 35 7.21 -8.52 2.66
CA HIS A 35 7.58 -7.27 1.99
C HIS A 35 6.51 -6.19 2.16
N LEU A 36 5.24 -6.54 1.97
CA LEU A 36 4.12 -5.61 2.16
C LEU A 36 4.08 -5.09 3.59
N ARG A 37 4.15 -5.96 4.59
CA ARG A 37 4.16 -5.56 6.01
C ARG A 37 5.28 -4.59 6.34
N GLU A 38 6.49 -4.86 5.85
CA GLU A 38 7.65 -3.98 6.09
C GLU A 38 7.49 -2.61 5.39
N GLN A 39 6.92 -2.57 4.19
CA GLN A 39 6.60 -1.31 3.51
C GLN A 39 5.58 -0.47 4.28
N LEU A 40 4.51 -1.11 4.77
CA LEU A 40 3.48 -0.42 5.56
C LEU A 40 4.04 0.11 6.88
N ARG A 41 4.86 -0.68 7.59
CA ARG A 41 5.55 -0.26 8.82
C ARG A 41 6.41 0.98 8.59
N ARG A 42 7.22 0.99 7.53
CA ARG A 42 8.07 2.15 7.19
C ARG A 42 7.25 3.40 6.86
N LEU A 43 6.13 3.23 6.16
CA LEU A 43 5.22 4.33 5.85
C LEU A 43 4.63 4.92 7.13
N GLU A 44 4.12 4.05 8.00
CA GLU A 44 3.52 4.41 9.29
C GLU A 44 4.52 5.18 10.17
N GLU A 45 5.74 4.65 10.37
CA GLU A 45 6.82 5.32 11.09
C GLU A 45 7.19 6.66 10.47
N GLY A 46 7.25 6.73 9.13
CA GLY A 46 7.54 7.96 8.41
C GLY A 46 6.47 9.02 8.60
N LEU A 47 5.19 8.65 8.72
CA LEU A 47 4.08 9.56 8.98
C LEU A 47 4.06 10.01 10.45
N ARG A 48 4.31 9.10 11.40
CA ARG A 48 4.44 9.43 12.82
C ARG A 48 5.54 10.45 13.06
N LYS A 49 6.72 10.25 12.45
CA LYS A 49 7.85 11.19 12.54
C LYS A 49 7.53 12.58 11.99
N LYS A 50 6.55 12.69 11.08
CA LYS A 50 6.07 13.96 10.52
C LYS A 50 4.96 14.61 11.34
N GLY A 51 4.58 14.04 12.48
CA GLY A 51 3.53 14.56 13.35
C GLY A 51 2.11 14.38 12.79
N VAL A 52 1.91 13.43 11.89
CA VAL A 52 0.57 13.12 11.38
C VAL A 52 -0.26 12.47 12.49
N ALA A 53 -1.52 12.87 12.62
CA ALA A 53 -2.41 12.32 13.64
C ALA A 53 -2.64 10.82 13.43
N GLU A 54 -2.57 10.02 14.50
CA GLU A 54 -2.67 8.55 14.45
C GLU A 54 -3.92 8.04 13.68
N PRO A 55 -5.13 8.60 13.86
CA PRO A 55 -6.30 8.15 13.09
C PRO A 55 -6.14 8.35 11.57
N LEU A 56 -5.44 9.41 11.17
CA LEU A 56 -5.15 9.68 9.76
C LEU A 56 -4.11 8.70 9.22
N ILE A 57 -3.11 8.32 10.03
CA ILE A 57 -2.12 7.30 9.68
C ILE A 57 -2.83 5.96 9.43
N SER A 58 -3.66 5.51 10.37
CA SER A 58 -4.37 4.22 10.25
C SER A 58 -5.23 4.15 8.98
N SER A 59 -5.98 5.22 8.69
CA SER A 59 -6.83 5.29 7.49
C SER A 59 -6.03 5.31 6.18
N GLU A 60 -4.91 6.02 6.13
CA GLU A 60 -4.03 6.06 4.95
C GLU A 60 -3.31 4.73 4.71
N VAL A 61 -2.81 4.09 5.77
CA VAL A 61 -2.15 2.78 5.70
C VAL A 61 -3.13 1.71 5.21
N ALA A 62 -4.33 1.65 5.79
CA ALA A 62 -5.37 0.71 5.37
C ALA A 62 -5.80 0.94 3.91
N SER A 63 -5.97 2.21 3.51
CA SER A 63 -6.32 2.56 2.12
C SER A 63 -5.22 2.13 1.13
N TYR A 64 -3.95 2.31 1.51
CA TYR A 64 -2.81 1.93 0.67
C TYR A 64 -2.65 0.42 0.55
N GLU A 65 -2.76 -0.31 1.66
CA GLU A 65 -2.76 -1.77 1.67
C GLU A 65 -3.89 -2.33 0.78
N GLY A 66 -5.12 -1.85 0.98
CA GLY A 66 -6.28 -2.27 0.20
C GLY A 66 -6.08 -2.04 -1.30
N ALA A 67 -5.50 -0.90 -1.69
CA ALA A 67 -5.21 -0.60 -3.09
C ALA A 67 -4.16 -1.54 -3.71
N ILE A 68 -3.09 -1.88 -2.97
CA ILE A 68 -2.08 -2.86 -3.40
C ILE A 68 -2.72 -4.24 -3.55
N ARG A 69 -3.43 -4.72 -2.53
CA ARG A 69 -4.09 -6.03 -2.57
C ARG A 69 -5.07 -6.11 -3.73
N ALA A 70 -5.91 -5.11 -3.94
CA ALA A 70 -6.84 -5.08 -5.08
C ALA A 70 -6.12 -5.15 -6.44
N HIS A 71 -4.96 -4.49 -6.58
CA HIS A 71 -4.15 -4.61 -7.80
C HIS A 71 -3.51 -5.98 -7.96
N LEU A 72 -3.00 -6.57 -6.88
CA LEU A 72 -2.44 -7.92 -6.89
C LEU A 72 -3.50 -8.94 -7.31
N TRP A 73 -4.70 -8.88 -6.73
CA TRP A 73 -5.81 -9.74 -7.12
C TRP A 73 -6.13 -9.64 -8.61
N ARG A 74 -6.15 -8.42 -9.18
CA ARG A 74 -6.33 -8.24 -10.62
C ARG A 74 -5.25 -8.93 -11.46
N LEU A 75 -3.99 -8.86 -11.04
CA LEU A 75 -2.88 -9.52 -11.73
C LEU A 75 -3.04 -11.05 -11.68
N LEU A 76 -3.26 -11.60 -10.49
CA LEU A 76 -3.40 -13.04 -10.28
C LEU A 76 -4.59 -13.63 -11.05
N ILE A 77 -5.73 -12.93 -11.09
CA ILE A 77 -6.91 -13.36 -11.86
C ILE A 77 -6.65 -13.25 -13.36
N SER A 78 -6.00 -12.18 -13.82
CA SER A 78 -5.75 -11.97 -15.26
C SER A 78 -4.73 -12.96 -15.82
N GLU A 79 -3.72 -13.34 -15.03
CA GLU A 79 -2.73 -14.36 -15.41
C GLU A 79 -3.30 -15.79 -15.29
N GLY A 80 -4.22 -16.04 -14.36
CA GLY A 80 -4.87 -17.34 -14.17
C GLY A 80 -6.04 -17.64 -15.12
N GLY A 81 -6.50 -16.67 -15.91
CA GLY A 81 -7.64 -16.82 -16.83
C GLY A 81 -7.28 -17.29 -18.25
N ALA A 82 -5.99 -17.51 -18.54
CA ALA A 82 -5.49 -18.02 -19.82
C ALA A 82 -4.75 -19.34 -19.60
N ALA A 83 -5.48 -20.39 -19.24
CA ALA A 83 -5.03 -21.78 -19.31
C ALA A 83 -6.23 -22.71 -19.44
#